data_AF-A0A919MX35-F1
#
_entry.id   AF-A0A919MX35-F1
#
_cell.length_a   1.000
_cell.length_b   1.000
_cell.length_c   1.000
_cell.angle_alpha   90.00
_cell.angle_beta   90.00
_cell.angle_gamma   90.00
#
_symmetry.space_group_name_H-M   'P 1'
#
loop_
_entity.id
_entity.type
_entity.pdbx_description
1 polymer ?
#
loop_
_entity_poly.entity_id
_entity_poly.type
_entity_poly.pdbx_seq_one_letter_code
_entity_poly.pdbx_strand_id
1 'polypeptide(L)'
;MAWEWVAPVTTLAAGVAGIAGTVIAARYGRLTQLELARMAPAQALLAEKRLSYAKFLRGADELLGGMRRIRRIERLRSRSEEVEGTPEESRVLVDLNEALEGAEDLRDHLLELQKDLGGIRQELTVLSGFEIGALAARALAVVSRIDGTDEEWEARALAAVNTLAFTMHIDTNPLSQDIANDVKSKVAATVEDFENGVVAEHLNPDRSTSP
;
A
#
# COMPACT_ATOMS: atom_id res chain seq x y z
N MET A 1 50.84 -6.47 66.74
CA MET A 1 49.53 -7.16 66.65
C MET A 1 48.52 -6.24 65.97
N ALA A 2 48.45 -6.25 64.63
CA ALA A 2 47.58 -5.32 63.87
C ALA A 2 47.06 -5.90 62.53
N TRP A 3 47.13 -7.22 62.33
CA TRP A 3 46.76 -7.84 61.04
C TRP A 3 45.41 -8.59 61.07
N GLU A 4 44.76 -8.69 62.24
CA GLU A 4 43.49 -9.43 62.39
C GLU A 4 42.24 -8.61 61.99
N TRP A 5 42.37 -7.30 61.77
CA TRP A 5 41.23 -6.41 61.48
C TRP A 5 41.00 -6.11 59.99
N VAL A 6 41.85 -6.60 59.07
CA VAL A 6 41.73 -6.29 57.64
C VAL A 6 40.86 -7.31 56.88
N ALA A 7 40.65 -8.51 57.44
CA ALA A 7 39.86 -9.56 56.80
C ALA A 7 38.33 -9.31 56.73
N PRO A 8 37.67 -8.66 57.71
CA PRO A 8 36.21 -8.50 57.65
C PRO A 8 35.74 -7.38 56.70
N VAL A 9 36.59 -6.40 56.42
CA VAL A 9 36.18 -5.20 55.65
C VAL A 9 36.18 -5.48 54.14
N THR A 10 37.08 -6.33 53.65
CA THR A 10 37.16 -6.70 52.22
C THR A 10 36.01 -7.59 51.77
N THR A 11 35.54 -8.49 52.63
CA THR A 11 34.37 -9.35 52.36
C THR A 11 33.05 -8.59 52.40
N LEU A 12 32.92 -7.60 53.29
CA LEU A 12 31.73 -6.75 53.38
C LEU A 12 31.61 -5.80 52.18
N ALA A 13 32.73 -5.23 51.72
CA ALA A 13 32.76 -4.42 50.50
C ALA A 13 32.45 -5.23 49.22
N ALA A 14 32.95 -6.46 49.11
CA ALA A 14 32.63 -7.36 48.00
C ALA A 14 31.13 -7.77 47.98
N GLY A 15 30.54 -7.99 49.16
CA GLY A 15 29.11 -8.28 49.29
C GLY A 15 28.22 -7.10 48.87
N VAL A 16 28.55 -5.88 49.28
CA VAL A 16 27.80 -4.67 48.91
C VAL A 16 27.97 -4.34 47.42
N ALA A 17 29.15 -4.56 46.84
CA ALA A 17 29.37 -4.39 45.40
C ALA A 17 28.58 -5.41 44.56
N GLY A 18 28.50 -6.68 45.00
CA GLY A 18 27.68 -7.70 44.35
C GLY A 18 26.17 -7.43 44.43
N ILE A 19 25.71 -6.91 45.57
CA ILE A 19 24.31 -6.48 45.75
C ILE A 19 24.00 -5.23 44.91
N ALA A 20 24.92 -4.26 44.84
CA ALA A 20 24.77 -3.08 44.00
C ALA A 20 24.72 -3.44 42.51
N GLY A 21 25.60 -4.34 42.04
CA GLY A 21 25.62 -4.82 40.65
C GLY A 21 24.33 -5.55 40.25
N THR A 22 23.78 -6.38 41.13
CA THR A 22 22.52 -7.11 40.88
C THR A 22 21.29 -6.19 40.92
N VAL A 23 21.27 -5.19 41.80
CA VAL A 23 20.19 -4.16 41.83
C VAL A 23 20.24 -3.28 40.58
N ILE A 24 21.43 -2.90 40.11
CA ILE A 24 21.59 -2.12 38.88
C ILE A 24 21.17 -2.97 37.66
N ALA A 25 21.61 -4.22 37.56
CA ALA A 25 21.20 -5.13 36.49
C ALA A 25 19.69 -5.40 36.49
N ALA A 26 19.07 -5.58 37.66
CA ALA A 26 17.62 -5.73 37.79
C ALA A 26 16.87 -4.44 37.43
N ARG A 27 17.41 -3.26 37.76
CA ARG A 27 16.83 -1.97 37.38
C ARG A 27 16.91 -1.74 35.87
N TYR A 28 18.05 -2.05 35.23
CA TYR A 28 18.17 -2.01 33.78
C TYR A 28 17.27 -3.04 33.10
N GLY A 29 17.19 -4.27 33.60
CA GLY A 29 16.28 -5.30 33.09
C GLY A 29 14.80 -4.92 33.20
N ARG A 30 14.41 -4.22 34.27
CA ARG A 30 13.03 -3.75 34.44
C ARG A 30 12.70 -2.56 33.53
N LEU A 31 13.67 -1.68 33.28
CA LEU A 31 13.52 -0.59 32.32
C LEU A 31 13.43 -1.11 30.88
N THR A 32 14.27 -2.07 30.50
CA THR A 32 14.19 -2.69 29.16
C THR A 32 12.91 -3.50 28.99
N GLN A 33 12.41 -4.18 30.03
CA GLN A 33 11.11 -4.85 30.01
C GLN A 33 9.94 -3.86 29.88
N LEU A 34 10.01 -2.70 30.56
CA LEU A 34 9.00 -1.64 30.42
C LEU A 34 9.05 -0.98 29.05
N GLU A 35 10.24 -0.78 28.48
CA GLU A 35 10.41 -0.28 27.11
C GLU A 35 9.93 -1.29 26.07
N LEU A 36 10.27 -2.58 26.21
CA LEU A 36 9.75 -3.65 25.37
C LEU A 36 8.23 -3.79 25.47
N ALA A 37 7.66 -3.67 26.68
CA ALA A 37 6.21 -3.68 26.89
C ALA A 37 5.51 -2.46 26.25
N ARG A 38 6.18 -1.31 26.18
CA ARG A 38 5.70 -0.13 25.45
C ARG A 38 5.89 -0.24 23.93
N MET A 39 6.90 -0.97 23.48
CA MET A 39 7.17 -1.18 22.05
C MET A 39 6.32 -2.29 21.42
N ALA A 40 5.89 -3.28 22.20
CA ALA A 40 5.03 -4.37 21.75
C ALA A 40 3.73 -3.91 21.04
N PRO A 41 2.93 -2.96 21.58
CA PRO A 41 1.74 -2.47 20.87
C PRO A 41 2.08 -1.69 19.60
N ALA A 42 3.20 -0.96 19.57
CA ALA A 42 3.64 -0.24 18.36
C ALA A 42 4.08 -1.21 17.26
N GLN A 43 4.77 -2.29 17.60
CA GLN A 43 5.15 -3.35 16.66
C GLN A 43 3.93 -4.13 16.14
N ALA A 44 2.95 -4.39 17.00
CA ALA A 44 1.69 -5.02 16.61
C ALA A 44 0.92 -4.15 15.60
N LEU A 45 0.79 -2.85 15.87
CA LEU A 45 0.17 -1.89 14.94
C LEU A 45 0.92 -1.82 13.60
N LEU A 46 2.27 -1.80 13.62
CA LEU A 46 3.07 -1.82 12.40
C LEU A 46 2.89 -3.10 11.59
N ALA A 47 2.73 -4.25 12.25
CA ALA A 47 2.45 -5.52 11.58
C ALA A 47 1.06 -5.51 10.92
N GLU A 48 0.05 -4.98 11.62
CA GLU A 48 -1.31 -4.83 11.11
C GLU A 48 -1.34 -3.89 9.90
N LYS A 49 -0.67 -2.73 9.97
CA LYS A 49 -0.49 -1.82 8.83
C LYS A 49 0.11 -2.52 7.62
N ARG A 50 1.24 -3.23 7.81
CA ARG A 50 1.92 -3.95 6.72
C ARG A 50 1.02 -5.00 6.08
N LEU A 51 0.22 -5.69 6.88
CA LEU A 51 -0.74 -6.67 6.38
C LEU A 51 -1.83 -6.01 5.52
N SER A 52 -2.46 -4.93 6.00
CA SER A 52 -3.49 -4.22 5.24
C SER A 52 -2.91 -3.56 3.98
N TYR A 53 -1.69 -3.04 4.02
CA TYR A 53 -0.96 -2.54 2.84
C TYR A 53 -0.73 -3.65 1.81
N ALA A 54 -0.23 -4.80 2.22
CA ALA A 54 0.00 -5.92 1.33
C ALA A 54 -1.30 -6.42 0.68
N LYS A 55 -2.39 -6.50 1.45
CA LYS A 55 -3.72 -6.86 0.93
C LYS A 55 -4.20 -5.86 -0.13
N PHE A 56 -4.10 -4.56 0.16
CA PHE A 56 -4.52 -3.52 -0.77
C PHE A 56 -3.71 -3.56 -2.06
N LEU A 57 -2.37 -3.60 -1.97
CA LEU A 57 -1.49 -3.60 -3.14
C LEU A 57 -1.68 -4.85 -3.99
N ARG A 58 -1.86 -6.02 -3.37
CA ARG A 58 -2.16 -7.25 -4.10
C ARG A 58 -3.49 -7.17 -4.83
N GLY A 59 -4.55 -6.70 -4.15
CA GLY A 59 -5.85 -6.55 -4.80
C GLY A 59 -5.82 -5.50 -5.91
N ALA A 60 -5.07 -4.41 -5.75
CA ALA A 60 -4.91 -3.41 -6.80
C ALA A 60 -4.17 -3.96 -8.04
N ASP A 61 -3.13 -4.78 -7.85
CA ASP A 61 -2.42 -5.45 -8.95
C ASP A 61 -3.31 -6.48 -9.66
N GLU A 62 -4.11 -7.23 -8.90
CA GLU A 62 -5.08 -8.19 -9.45
C GLU A 62 -6.19 -7.48 -10.24
N LEU A 63 -6.71 -6.37 -9.73
CA LEU A 63 -7.68 -5.53 -10.42
C LEU A 63 -7.08 -4.95 -11.71
N LEU A 64 -5.85 -4.45 -11.67
CA LEU A 64 -5.10 -4.03 -12.86
C LEU A 64 -4.98 -5.16 -13.90
N GLY A 65 -4.62 -6.36 -13.47
CA GLY A 65 -4.50 -7.54 -14.32
C GLY A 65 -5.82 -7.93 -14.99
N GLY A 66 -6.92 -7.93 -14.23
CA GLY A 66 -8.25 -8.20 -14.76
C GLY A 66 -8.72 -7.12 -15.74
N MET A 67 -8.47 -5.86 -15.43
CA MET A 67 -8.79 -4.73 -16.33
C MET A 67 -8.02 -4.80 -17.65
N ARG A 68 -6.74 -5.20 -17.63
CA ARG A 68 -5.96 -5.47 -18.87
C ARG A 68 -6.61 -6.57 -19.71
N ARG A 69 -7.14 -7.62 -19.07
CA ARG A 69 -7.80 -8.73 -19.76
C ARG A 69 -9.13 -8.30 -20.40
N ILE A 70 -9.97 -7.53 -19.70
CA ILE A 70 -11.18 -6.92 -20.29
C ILE A 70 -10.81 -6.08 -21.51
N ARG A 71 -9.77 -5.24 -21.41
CA ARG A 71 -9.33 -4.41 -22.54
C ARG A 71 -8.75 -5.21 -23.70
N ARG A 72 -8.17 -6.38 -23.45
CA ARG A 72 -7.76 -7.31 -24.52
C ARG A 72 -8.98 -7.84 -25.26
N ILE A 73 -10.04 -8.20 -24.54
CA ILE A 73 -11.31 -8.67 -25.13
C ILE A 73 -11.92 -7.58 -25.99
N GLU A 74 -12.00 -6.34 -25.49
CA GLU A 74 -12.53 -5.20 -26.25
C GLU A 74 -11.74 -4.94 -27.54
N ARG A 75 -10.41 -4.95 -27.47
CA ARG A 75 -9.54 -4.82 -28.65
C ARG A 75 -9.75 -5.93 -29.67
N LEU A 76 -9.90 -7.18 -29.20
CA LEU A 76 -10.17 -8.32 -30.08
C LEU A 76 -11.57 -8.21 -30.70
N ARG A 77 -12.56 -7.70 -29.96
CA ARG A 77 -13.92 -7.45 -30.46
C ARG A 77 -13.90 -6.37 -31.56
N SER A 78 -13.31 -5.20 -31.30
CA SER A 78 -13.18 -4.15 -32.32
C SER A 78 -12.43 -4.64 -33.56
N ARG A 79 -11.32 -5.38 -33.36
CA ARG A 79 -10.59 -5.98 -34.48
C ARG A 79 -11.44 -7.00 -35.25
N SER A 80 -12.28 -7.79 -34.58
CA SER A 80 -13.16 -8.76 -35.25
C SER A 80 -14.17 -8.09 -36.18
N GLU A 81 -14.68 -6.92 -35.78
CA GLU A 81 -15.56 -6.09 -36.61
C GLU A 81 -14.81 -5.49 -37.82
N GLU A 82 -13.53 -5.12 -37.65
CA GLU A 82 -12.70 -4.58 -38.73
C GLU A 82 -12.30 -5.61 -39.79
N VAL A 83 -12.08 -6.88 -39.39
CA VAL A 83 -11.59 -7.95 -40.29
C VAL A 83 -12.71 -8.83 -40.86
N GLU A 84 -13.98 -8.48 -40.64
CA GLU A 84 -15.14 -9.23 -41.12
C GLU A 84 -15.09 -9.46 -42.65
N GLY A 85 -15.29 -10.70 -43.09
CA GLY A 85 -15.23 -11.09 -44.50
C GLY A 85 -13.82 -11.26 -45.07
N THR A 86 -12.78 -11.12 -44.24
CA THR A 86 -11.38 -11.34 -44.66
C THR A 86 -10.88 -12.73 -44.24
N PRO A 87 -9.81 -13.26 -44.87
CA PRO A 87 -9.18 -14.51 -44.43
C PRO A 87 -8.65 -14.48 -42.98
N GLU A 88 -8.45 -13.29 -42.41
CA GLU A 88 -7.94 -13.09 -41.05
C GLU A 88 -9.04 -13.21 -39.98
N GLU A 89 -10.31 -13.09 -40.37
CA GLU A 89 -11.49 -13.15 -39.49
C GLU A 89 -11.49 -14.40 -38.61
N SER A 90 -11.30 -15.57 -39.21
CA SER A 90 -11.32 -16.84 -38.48
C SER A 90 -10.29 -16.90 -37.35
N ARG A 91 -9.12 -16.28 -37.54
CA ARG A 91 -8.08 -16.24 -36.51
C ARG A 91 -8.45 -15.30 -35.37
N VAL A 92 -8.95 -14.11 -35.68
CA VAL A 92 -9.37 -13.12 -34.68
C VAL A 92 -10.56 -13.65 -33.86
N LEU A 93 -11.51 -14.35 -34.49
CA LEU A 93 -12.64 -14.97 -33.79
C LEU A 93 -12.21 -16.09 -32.83
N VAL A 94 -11.18 -16.89 -33.18
CA VAL A 94 -10.60 -17.88 -32.27
C VAL A 94 -9.98 -17.20 -31.05
N ASP A 95 -9.11 -16.21 -31.28
CA ASP A 95 -8.46 -15.45 -30.20
C ASP A 95 -9.50 -14.74 -29.30
N LEU A 96 -10.58 -14.21 -29.89
CA LEU A 96 -11.68 -13.57 -29.17
C LEU A 96 -12.48 -14.57 -28.33
N ASN A 97 -12.81 -15.74 -28.88
CA ASN A 97 -13.52 -16.78 -28.14
C ASN A 97 -12.69 -17.31 -26.95
N GLU A 98 -11.40 -17.54 -27.13
CA GLU A 98 -10.49 -17.89 -26.04
C GLU A 98 -10.42 -16.77 -24.98
N ALA A 99 -10.43 -15.51 -25.39
CA ALA A 99 -10.40 -14.38 -24.46
C ALA A 99 -11.72 -14.20 -23.70
N LEU A 100 -12.86 -14.51 -24.34
CA LEU A 100 -14.20 -14.47 -23.76
C LEU A 100 -14.46 -15.61 -22.77
N GLU A 101 -13.69 -16.69 -22.83
CA GLU A 101 -13.80 -17.80 -21.87
C GLU A 101 -13.54 -17.31 -20.43
N GLY A 102 -14.58 -17.39 -19.60
CA GLY A 102 -14.55 -16.89 -18.21
C GLY A 102 -14.58 -15.36 -18.09
N ALA A 103 -14.99 -14.62 -19.12
CA ALA A 103 -15.09 -13.16 -19.06
C ALA A 103 -16.22 -12.66 -18.14
N GLU A 104 -17.33 -13.39 -18.05
CA GLU A 104 -18.43 -13.08 -17.12
C GLU A 104 -17.98 -13.27 -15.67
N ASP A 105 -17.40 -14.43 -15.35
CA ASP A 105 -16.82 -14.71 -14.02
C ASP A 105 -15.74 -13.68 -13.65
N LEU A 106 -14.91 -13.27 -14.61
CA LEU A 106 -13.92 -12.23 -14.40
C LEU A 106 -14.55 -10.89 -14.04
N ARG A 107 -15.64 -10.49 -14.70
CA ARG A 107 -16.29 -9.20 -14.42
C ARG A 107 -16.89 -9.18 -13.02
N ASP A 108 -17.56 -10.25 -12.62
CA ASP A 108 -18.13 -10.38 -11.27
C ASP A 108 -17.02 -10.39 -10.21
N HIS A 109 -15.94 -11.12 -10.46
CA HIS A 109 -14.75 -11.12 -9.60
C HIS A 109 -14.13 -9.73 -9.45
N LEU A 110 -14.03 -8.96 -10.53
CA LEU A 110 -13.46 -7.60 -10.47
C LEU A 110 -14.36 -6.62 -9.70
N LEU A 111 -15.69 -6.78 -9.78
CA LEU A 111 -16.64 -5.99 -8.99
C LEU A 111 -16.52 -6.32 -7.49
N GLU A 112 -16.39 -7.61 -7.15
CA GLU A 112 -16.17 -8.04 -5.78
C GLU A 112 -14.82 -7.52 -5.25
N LEU A 113 -13.76 -7.65 -6.04
CA LEU A 113 -12.43 -7.15 -5.71
C LEU A 113 -12.42 -5.62 -5.51
N GLN A 114 -13.13 -4.87 -6.34
CA GLN A 114 -13.26 -3.42 -6.19
C GLN A 114 -13.97 -3.05 -4.86
N LYS A 115 -15.00 -3.80 -4.48
CA LYS A 115 -15.70 -3.62 -3.20
C LYS A 115 -14.78 -3.94 -2.02
N ASP A 116 -14.02 -5.02 -2.10
CA ASP A 116 -13.08 -5.43 -1.06
C ASP A 116 -11.96 -4.41 -0.88
N LEU A 117 -11.40 -3.90 -1.98
CA LEU A 117 -10.44 -2.79 -1.95
C LEU A 117 -11.06 -1.52 -1.35
N GLY A 118 -12.33 -1.26 -1.62
CA GLY A 118 -13.09 -0.19 -0.98
C GLY A 118 -13.16 -0.32 0.55
N GLY A 119 -13.34 -1.55 1.05
CA GLY A 119 -13.31 -1.88 2.47
C GLY A 119 -11.91 -1.72 3.06
N ILE A 120 -10.89 -2.32 2.44
CA ILE A 120 -9.49 -2.22 2.90
C ILE A 120 -9.06 -0.75 2.92
N ARG A 121 -9.43 0.06 1.94
CA ARG A 121 -9.14 1.50 1.92
C ARG A 121 -9.66 2.21 3.19
N GLN A 122 -10.85 1.87 3.68
CA GLN A 122 -11.37 2.43 4.93
C GLN A 122 -10.51 2.03 6.12
N GLU A 123 -10.07 0.78 6.18
CA GLU A 123 -9.10 0.31 7.19
C GLU A 123 -7.80 1.10 7.12
N LEU A 124 -7.27 1.36 5.93
CA LEU A 124 -6.05 2.15 5.74
C LEU A 124 -6.20 3.58 6.24
N THR A 125 -7.35 4.22 6.01
CA THR A 125 -7.62 5.55 6.55
C THR A 125 -7.57 5.56 8.09
N VAL A 126 -8.09 4.51 8.73
CA VAL A 126 -8.11 4.39 10.20
C VAL A 126 -6.72 4.08 10.75
N LEU A 127 -6.02 3.10 10.18
CA LEU A 127 -4.73 2.62 10.69
C LEU A 127 -3.59 3.60 10.41
N SER A 128 -3.64 4.28 9.26
CA SER A 128 -2.49 4.99 8.69
C SER A 128 -2.73 6.47 8.45
N GLY A 129 -3.94 6.95 8.73
CA GLY A 129 -4.30 8.35 8.60
C GLY A 129 -4.79 8.73 7.21
N PHE A 130 -5.20 9.99 7.10
CA PHE A 130 -5.90 10.52 5.93
C PHE A 130 -5.07 10.47 4.64
N GLU A 131 -3.78 10.81 4.69
CA GLU A 131 -2.91 10.89 3.51
C GLU A 131 -2.84 9.55 2.75
N ILE A 132 -2.59 8.44 3.46
CA ILE A 132 -2.53 7.10 2.86
C ILE A 132 -3.91 6.65 2.38
N GLY A 133 -4.96 6.98 3.14
CA GLY A 133 -6.34 6.73 2.72
C GLY A 133 -6.72 7.45 1.41
N ALA A 134 -6.28 8.70 1.25
CA ALA A 134 -6.52 9.49 0.05
C ALA A 134 -5.74 8.97 -1.17
N LEU A 135 -4.47 8.61 -0.98
CA LEU A 135 -3.67 7.97 -2.02
C LEU A 135 -4.24 6.61 -2.43
N ALA A 136 -4.72 5.81 -1.47
CA ALA A 136 -5.41 4.54 -1.75
C ALA A 136 -6.72 4.75 -2.52
N ALA A 137 -7.50 5.78 -2.17
CA ALA A 137 -8.69 6.17 -2.94
C ALA A 137 -8.34 6.52 -4.39
N ARG A 138 -7.26 7.27 -4.60
CA ARG A 138 -6.78 7.65 -5.93
C ARG A 138 -6.32 6.44 -6.73
N ALA A 139 -5.50 5.57 -6.14
CA ALA A 139 -5.05 4.35 -6.80
C ALA A 139 -6.25 3.49 -7.22
N LEU A 140 -7.21 3.29 -6.32
CA LEU A 140 -8.43 2.54 -6.63
C LEU A 140 -9.24 3.20 -7.76
N ALA A 141 -9.42 4.52 -7.74
CA ALA A 141 -10.16 5.23 -8.77
C ALA A 141 -9.51 5.11 -10.17
N VAL A 142 -8.18 5.21 -10.25
CA VAL A 142 -7.45 5.08 -11.51
C VAL A 142 -7.49 3.64 -12.01
N VAL A 143 -7.24 2.66 -11.13
CA VAL A 143 -7.24 1.23 -11.47
C VAL A 143 -8.64 0.74 -11.87
N SER A 144 -9.71 1.29 -11.28
CA SER A 144 -11.09 0.91 -11.58
C SER A 144 -11.66 1.59 -12.84
N ARG A 145 -10.94 2.53 -13.46
CA ARG A 145 -11.41 3.15 -14.71
C ARG A 145 -11.32 2.13 -15.85
N ILE A 146 -12.49 1.80 -16.40
CA ILE A 146 -12.65 0.96 -17.59
C ILE A 146 -12.49 1.80 -18.86
N ASP A 147 -12.91 3.06 -18.79
CA ASP A 147 -12.94 3.96 -19.95
C ASP A 147 -11.56 4.60 -20.18
N GLY A 148 -10.88 4.15 -21.23
CA GLY A 148 -9.64 4.76 -21.71
C GLY A 148 -8.84 3.83 -22.60
N THR A 149 -8.72 4.20 -23.87
CA THR A 149 -8.01 3.44 -24.92
C THR A 149 -6.49 3.52 -24.87
N ASP A 150 -5.90 4.20 -23.89
CA ASP A 150 -4.48 4.56 -23.99
C ASP A 150 -3.56 3.71 -23.11
N GLU A 151 -2.39 3.37 -23.66
CA GLU A 151 -1.19 2.97 -22.89
C GLU A 151 -0.90 3.95 -21.74
N GLU A 152 -1.33 5.21 -21.89
CA GLU A 152 -1.28 6.22 -20.85
C GLU A 152 -2.09 5.89 -19.61
N TRP A 153 -3.24 5.19 -19.72
CA TRP A 153 -3.99 4.75 -18.53
C TRP A 153 -3.13 3.77 -17.72
N GLU A 154 -2.46 2.84 -18.39
CA GLU A 154 -1.71 1.79 -17.71
C GLU A 154 -0.50 2.38 -17.00
N ALA A 155 0.21 3.27 -17.68
CA ALA A 155 1.29 4.05 -17.09
C ALA A 155 0.79 4.84 -15.86
N ARG A 156 -0.37 5.50 -15.96
CA ARG A 156 -0.98 6.25 -14.84
C ARG A 156 -1.38 5.35 -13.67
N ALA A 157 -1.97 4.20 -13.95
CA ALA A 157 -2.44 3.27 -12.93
C ALA A 157 -1.28 2.61 -12.20
N LEU A 158 -0.25 2.18 -12.93
CA LEU A 158 1.01 1.68 -12.37
C LEU A 158 1.73 2.75 -11.55
N ALA A 159 1.80 3.99 -12.05
CA ALA A 159 2.38 5.10 -11.32
C ALA A 159 1.64 5.33 -9.98
N ALA A 160 0.31 5.36 -9.99
CA ALA A 160 -0.47 5.56 -8.77
C ALA A 160 -0.26 4.44 -7.72
N VAL A 161 -0.26 3.18 -8.16
CA VAL A 161 -0.01 2.03 -7.27
C VAL A 161 1.43 2.05 -6.74
N ASN A 162 2.42 2.38 -7.58
CA ASN A 162 3.82 2.48 -7.16
C ASN A 162 4.05 3.62 -6.16
N THR A 163 3.45 4.79 -6.39
CA THR A 163 3.51 5.91 -5.44
C THR A 163 2.93 5.49 -4.09
N LEU A 164 1.75 4.84 -4.08
CA LEU A 164 1.13 4.36 -2.85
C LEU A 164 2.01 3.32 -2.13
N ALA A 165 2.56 2.35 -2.86
CA ALA A 165 3.43 1.32 -2.31
C ALA A 165 4.69 1.93 -1.66
N PHE A 166 5.28 2.93 -2.30
CA PHE A 166 6.43 3.65 -1.76
C PHE A 166 6.07 4.43 -0.48
N THR A 167 4.93 5.14 -0.47
CA THR A 167 4.45 5.85 0.73
C THR A 167 4.17 4.89 1.88
N MET A 168 3.52 3.75 1.61
CA MET A 168 3.27 2.67 2.57
C MET A 168 4.56 2.07 3.14
N HIS A 169 5.58 1.92 2.30
CA HIS A 169 6.89 1.44 2.72
C HIS A 169 7.55 2.42 3.71
N ILE A 170 7.50 3.71 3.42
CA ILE A 170 8.04 4.76 4.31
C ILE A 170 7.27 4.79 5.63
N ASP A 171 5.94 4.76 5.59
CA ASP A 171 5.12 4.77 6.81
C ASP A 171 5.43 3.60 7.76
N THR A 172 5.89 2.47 7.23
CA THR A 172 6.23 1.29 8.04
C THR A 172 7.72 1.13 8.31
N ASN A 173 8.55 2.07 7.86
CA ASN A 173 10.00 2.04 8.06
C ASN A 173 10.43 3.03 9.17
N PRO A 174 10.82 2.54 10.36
CA PRO A 174 11.18 3.39 11.50
C PRO A 174 12.45 4.23 11.26
N LEU A 175 13.29 3.88 10.27
CA LEU A 175 14.51 4.62 9.91
C LEU A 175 14.27 5.72 8.87
N SER A 176 13.04 5.82 8.36
CA SER A 176 12.72 6.71 7.23
C SER A 176 12.14 8.06 7.64
N GLN A 177 12.10 8.40 8.93
CA GLN A 177 11.54 9.68 9.41
C GLN A 177 12.20 10.92 8.77
N ASP A 178 13.50 10.85 8.43
CA ASP A 178 14.20 11.93 7.73
C ASP A 178 13.87 11.99 6.22
N ILE A 179 13.51 10.84 5.61
CA ILE A 179 13.08 10.73 4.20
C ILE A 179 11.59 11.07 4.05
N ALA A 180 10.80 10.83 5.10
CA ALA A 180 9.37 11.06 5.13
C ALA A 180 8.99 12.52 4.86
N ASN A 181 9.84 13.48 5.22
CA ASN A 181 9.58 14.91 4.99
C ASN A 181 9.77 15.31 3.50
N ASP A 182 10.74 14.73 2.78
CA ASP A 182 10.94 14.97 1.34
C ASP A 182 9.91 14.24 0.46
N VAL A 183 9.37 13.13 0.97
CA VAL A 183 8.32 12.38 0.27
C VAL A 183 6.95 12.99 0.54
N LYS A 184 6.69 13.50 1.73
CA LYS A 184 5.47 14.27 2.04
C LYS A 184 5.31 15.49 1.13
N SER A 185 6.38 16.22 0.83
CA SER A 185 6.30 17.38 -0.08
C SER A 185 5.95 16.98 -1.53
N LYS A 186 6.52 15.88 -2.04
CA LYS A 186 6.21 15.34 -3.36
C LYS A 186 4.80 14.75 -3.45
N VAL A 187 4.36 14.06 -2.39
CA VAL A 187 3.00 13.52 -2.28
C VAL A 187 1.97 14.65 -2.19
N ALA A 188 2.23 15.70 -1.39
CA ALA A 188 1.36 16.86 -1.30
C ALA A 188 1.18 17.55 -2.66
N ALA A 189 2.26 17.76 -3.41
CA ALA A 189 2.19 18.31 -4.76
C ALA A 189 1.35 17.42 -5.71
N THR A 190 1.49 16.09 -5.60
CA THR A 190 0.70 15.16 -6.42
C THR A 190 -0.79 15.17 -6.04
N VAL A 191 -1.13 15.40 -4.76
CA VAL A 191 -2.50 15.54 -4.26
C VAL A 191 -3.12 16.87 -4.69
N GLU A 192 -2.38 17.96 -4.60
CA GLU A 192 -2.81 19.31 -4.97
C GLU A 192 -3.07 19.44 -6.49
N ASP A 193 -2.20 18.87 -7.33
CA ASP A 193 -2.41 18.82 -8.79
C ASP A 193 -3.68 18.05 -9.19
N PHE A 194 -4.09 17.07 -8.38
CA PHE A 194 -5.28 16.26 -8.63
C PHE A 194 -6.55 16.91 -8.07
N GLU A 195 -6.51 17.55 -6.90
CA GLU A 195 -7.62 18.38 -6.44
C GLU A 195 -7.92 19.47 -7.48
N ASN A 196 -6.89 20.11 -8.01
CA ASN A 196 -7.03 21.10 -9.09
C ASN A 196 -7.55 20.48 -10.40
N GLY A 197 -7.13 19.26 -10.75
CA GLY A 197 -7.59 18.55 -11.96
C GLY A 197 -9.03 18.02 -11.87
N VAL A 198 -9.43 17.46 -10.72
CA VAL A 198 -10.78 16.96 -10.47
C VAL A 198 -11.78 18.10 -10.27
N VAL A 199 -11.37 19.19 -9.60
CA VAL A 199 -12.20 20.39 -9.50
C VAL A 199 -12.39 21.03 -10.88
N ALA A 200 -11.38 21.04 -11.75
CA ALA A 200 -11.53 21.53 -13.12
C ALA A 200 -12.46 20.65 -13.99
N GLU A 201 -12.47 19.33 -13.79
CA GLU A 201 -13.40 18.40 -14.47
C GLU A 201 -14.84 18.51 -13.94
N HIS A 202 -15.02 18.67 -12.62
CA HIS A 202 -16.36 18.80 -12.01
C HIS A 202 -16.99 20.19 -12.14
N LEU A 203 -16.21 21.24 -12.41
CA LEU A 203 -16.71 22.59 -12.66
C LEU A 203 -16.98 22.89 -14.14
N ASN A 204 -16.72 21.95 -15.06
CA ASN A 204 -16.97 22.16 -16.48
C ASN A 204 -17.64 20.94 -17.15
N PRO A 205 -18.92 20.65 -16.80
CA PRO A 205 -19.68 19.54 -17.40
C PRO A 205 -19.99 19.72 -18.91
N ASP A 206 -19.71 20.90 -19.50
CA ASP A 206 -20.09 21.23 -20.89
C ASP A 206 -19.04 20.91 -21.96
N ARG A 207 -17.90 20.28 -21.63
CA ARG A 207 -16.90 19.92 -22.66
C ARG A 207 -17.17 18.60 -23.40
N SER A 208 -18.26 17.89 -23.11
CA SER A 208 -18.59 16.64 -23.82
C SER A 208 -19.51 16.81 -25.04
N THR A 209 -19.84 18.03 -25.48
CA THR A 209 -20.61 18.21 -26.72
C THR A 209 -20.13 19.40 -27.53
N SER A 210 -19.30 19.14 -28.55
CA SER A 210 -19.42 19.74 -29.89
C SER A 210 -18.39 19.07 -30.84
N PRO A 211 -18.74 18.97 -32.14
CA PRO A 211 -18.46 17.83 -33.02
C PRO A 211 -17.01 17.72 -33.53
#